data_AF-A0A3N5FT61-F1
#
_entry.id   AF-A0A3N5FT61-F1
#
_cell.length_a   1.000
_cell.length_b   1.000
_cell.length_c   1.000
_cell.angle_alpha   90.00
_cell.angle_beta   90.00
_cell.angle_gamma   90.00
#
_symmetry.space_group_name_H-M   'P 1'
#
loop_
_entity.id
_entity.type
_entity.pdbx_description
1 polymer ?
#
loop_
_entity_poly.entity_id
_entity_poly.type
_entity_poly.pdbx_seq_one_letter_code
_entity_poly.pdbx_strand_id
1 'polypeptide(L)'
;MHARSHPPARGSDSSALRALVVAGAVCTGLLAVATPATAADVRLRGDAPFRVPAQAMLAALSPDAPVRAEDVRSGALSFELSYDDAVVDADPDPYTGRYDRAIRSFRVRIGETLLDMPVSTARLVVSDGGEGRMHRESVQVVADARAGAFTVQAGWVQLNQSAPTADLRGSAGVIDGDRLPAPGRLIAFPTSGEFDRVFYLRIDAVGAAGRPVLYLSTSRLSVSVAPPSGASVSSVSSASSTTTR
;
A
#
# COMPACT_ATOMS: atom_id res chain seq x y z
N MET A 1 -74.76 -26.07 -12.45
CA MET A 1 -75.44 -27.04 -13.32
C MET A 1 -74.39 -27.67 -14.22
N HIS A 2 -74.24 -29.01 -14.15
CA HIS A 2 -73.34 -29.94 -14.87
C HIS A 2 -71.81 -29.71 -14.75
N ALA A 3 -71.01 -30.48 -13.98
CA ALA A 3 -70.72 -31.94 -13.88
C ALA A 3 -69.34 -32.24 -14.52
N ARG A 4 -68.24 -32.23 -13.75
CA ARG A 4 -67.46 -33.38 -13.22
C ARG A 4 -67.34 -34.59 -14.17
N SER A 5 -66.11 -34.92 -14.58
CA SER A 5 -65.50 -36.25 -14.36
C SER A 5 -64.03 -36.33 -14.86
N HIS A 6 -63.13 -36.66 -13.94
CA HIS A 6 -61.85 -37.38 -14.12
C HIS A 6 -62.07 -38.83 -13.60
N PRO A 7 -61.09 -39.76 -13.68
CA PRO A 7 -60.35 -40.39 -14.78
C PRO A 7 -60.61 -41.94 -14.77
N PRO A 8 -59.76 -42.84 -15.31
CA PRO A 8 -58.75 -43.48 -14.44
C PRO A 8 -57.44 -43.92 -15.14
N ALA A 9 -56.58 -44.57 -14.35
CA ALA A 9 -55.16 -44.82 -14.53
C ALA A 9 -54.78 -46.25 -15.01
N ARG A 10 -53.48 -46.40 -15.35
CA ARG A 10 -52.58 -47.58 -15.25
C ARG A 10 -52.62 -48.71 -16.30
N GLY A 11 -51.42 -48.99 -16.83
CA GLY A 11 -50.89 -50.24 -17.41
C GLY A 11 -49.53 -49.91 -18.05
N SER A 12 -48.37 -50.18 -17.43
CA SER A 12 -47.60 -51.45 -17.32
C SER A 12 -47.26 -52.14 -18.64
N ASP A 13 -45.95 -52.25 -18.90
CA ASP A 13 -45.18 -53.28 -19.63
C ASP A 13 -44.15 -52.63 -20.59
N SER A 14 -42.87 -52.53 -20.21
CA SER A 14 -41.84 -53.58 -20.20
C SER A 14 -41.44 -54.08 -21.60
N SER A 15 -40.38 -53.49 -22.19
CA SER A 15 -39.15 -54.21 -22.59
C SER A 15 -38.42 -53.57 -23.78
N ALA A 16 -37.13 -53.31 -23.52
CA ALA A 16 -35.99 -53.46 -24.43
C ALA A 16 -36.00 -52.72 -25.78
N LEU A 17 -35.19 -51.66 -25.86
CA LEU A 17 -34.08 -51.66 -26.81
C LEU A 17 -32.92 -50.79 -26.30
N ARG A 18 -31.78 -51.46 -26.23
CA ARG A 18 -30.48 -50.96 -25.81
C ARG A 18 -30.01 -49.85 -26.74
N ALA A 19 -29.58 -48.73 -26.19
CA ALA A 19 -28.55 -47.90 -26.79
C ALA A 19 -27.57 -47.47 -25.69
N LEU A 20 -26.45 -48.17 -25.70
CA LEU A 20 -25.25 -47.92 -24.89
C LEU A 20 -24.60 -46.64 -25.43
N VAL A 21 -24.58 -45.55 -24.66
CA VAL A 21 -23.63 -44.45 -24.90
C VAL A 21 -22.85 -44.22 -23.61
N VAL A 22 -21.54 -44.37 -23.77
CA VAL A 22 -20.50 -44.44 -22.75
C VAL A 22 -20.44 -43.14 -21.94
N ALA A 23 -20.47 -43.28 -20.62
CA ALA A 23 -20.10 -42.24 -19.68
C ALA A 23 -18.60 -41.94 -19.81
N GLY A 24 -18.27 -40.71 -20.18
CA GLY A 24 -16.90 -40.19 -20.27
C GLY A 24 -16.79 -38.81 -19.64
N ALA A 25 -17.21 -38.67 -18.38
CA ALA A 25 -16.95 -37.46 -17.60
C ALA A 25 -15.61 -37.63 -16.86
N VAL A 26 -14.50 -37.35 -17.56
CA VAL A 26 -13.21 -37.11 -16.89
C VAL A 26 -13.19 -35.63 -16.50
N CYS A 27 -13.84 -35.31 -15.39
CA CYS A 27 -13.56 -34.08 -14.65
C CYS A 27 -12.30 -34.29 -13.82
N THR A 28 -11.12 -34.31 -14.46
CA THR A 28 -9.88 -33.94 -13.78
C THR A 28 -9.94 -32.44 -13.53
N GLY A 29 -10.70 -32.05 -12.50
CA GLY A 29 -10.55 -30.76 -11.88
C GLY A 29 -9.12 -30.68 -11.37
N LEU A 30 -8.29 -29.89 -12.05
CA LEU A 30 -7.06 -29.37 -11.48
C LEU A 30 -7.47 -28.59 -10.22
N LEU A 31 -7.45 -29.28 -9.08
CA LEU A 31 -7.22 -28.64 -7.79
C LEU A 31 -5.81 -28.07 -7.88
N ALA A 32 -5.68 -26.90 -8.52
CA ALA A 32 -4.62 -25.99 -8.19
C ALA A 32 -4.84 -25.67 -6.72
N VAL A 33 -4.16 -26.42 -5.85
CA VAL A 33 -3.93 -26.02 -4.48
C VAL A 33 -3.30 -24.65 -4.64
N ALA A 34 -4.08 -23.59 -4.41
CA ALA A 34 -3.53 -22.26 -4.31
C ALA A 34 -2.50 -22.36 -3.19
N THR A 35 -1.22 -22.42 -3.58
CA THR A 35 -0.13 -22.26 -2.63
C THR A 35 -0.44 -20.98 -1.88
N PRO A 36 -0.52 -20.99 -0.54
CA PRO A 36 -0.71 -19.76 0.20
C PRO A 36 0.38 -18.81 -0.29
N ALA A 37 -0.01 -17.64 -0.79
CA ALA A 37 0.94 -16.61 -1.16
C ALA A 37 1.80 -16.39 0.07
N THR A 38 3.07 -16.78 0.00
CA THR A 38 4.01 -16.60 1.10
C THR A 38 4.14 -15.10 1.30
N ALA A 39 3.83 -14.62 2.51
CA ALA A 39 4.07 -13.25 2.96
C ALA A 39 5.35 -12.69 2.34
N ALA A 40 5.22 -11.68 1.47
CA ALA A 40 6.37 -11.04 0.87
C ALA A 40 6.76 -9.84 1.74
N ASP A 41 8.03 -9.80 2.17
CA ASP A 41 8.62 -8.56 2.68
C ASP A 41 8.78 -7.60 1.49
N VAL A 42 7.82 -6.70 1.35
CA VAL A 42 7.83 -5.69 0.30
C VAL A 42 8.66 -4.52 0.79
N ARG A 43 9.56 -4.05 -0.07
CA ARG A 43 10.38 -2.88 0.22
C ARG A 43 10.09 -1.76 -0.74
N LEU A 44 9.85 -0.58 -0.19
CA LEU A 44 9.65 0.65 -0.92
C LEU A 44 10.78 1.61 -0.58
N ARG A 45 11.27 2.30 -1.59
CA ARG A 45 12.22 3.41 -1.43
C ARG A 45 11.61 4.66 -2.04
N GLY A 46 11.65 5.75 -1.28
CA GLY A 46 11.25 7.06 -1.74
C GLY A 46 12.42 8.03 -1.74
N ASP A 47 12.50 8.88 -2.76
CA ASP A 47 13.47 9.97 -2.85
C ASP A 47 12.72 11.24 -3.28
N ALA A 48 12.98 12.37 -2.62
CA ALA A 48 12.30 13.63 -2.89
C ALA A 48 13.13 14.85 -2.48
N PRO A 49 13.13 15.93 -3.29
CA PRO A 49 13.53 17.24 -2.80
C PRO A 49 12.44 17.84 -1.91
N PHE A 50 12.80 18.74 -1.00
CA PHE A 50 11.87 19.58 -0.26
C PHE A 50 12.30 21.05 -0.27
N ARG A 51 11.36 21.96 0.01
CA ARG A 51 11.69 23.38 0.16
C ARG A 51 12.46 23.58 1.45
N VAL A 52 13.72 24.02 1.33
CA VAL A 52 14.55 24.34 2.49
C VAL A 52 13.89 25.48 3.31
N PRO A 53 13.72 25.28 4.63
CA PRO A 53 13.38 26.34 5.59
C PRO A 53 14.17 27.64 5.45
N ALA A 54 13.57 28.75 5.87
CA ALA A 54 14.28 30.02 5.99
C ALA A 54 15.47 29.91 6.97
N GLN A 55 16.57 30.61 6.68
CA GLN A 55 17.78 30.56 7.48
C GLN A 55 17.55 30.90 8.96
N ALA A 56 16.63 31.82 9.27
CA ALA A 56 16.27 32.15 10.65
C ALA A 56 15.66 30.96 11.41
N MET A 57 14.85 30.13 10.75
CA MET A 57 14.30 28.91 11.33
C MET A 57 15.39 27.86 11.55
N LEU A 58 16.29 27.70 10.58
CA LEU A 58 17.43 26.79 10.72
C LEU A 58 18.41 27.20 11.82
N ALA A 59 18.62 28.51 12.00
CA ALA A 59 19.47 29.05 13.07
C ALA A 59 18.84 28.90 14.46
N ALA A 60 17.50 28.80 14.54
CA ALA A 60 16.77 28.59 15.79
C ALA A 60 16.60 27.11 16.15
N LEU A 61 17.03 26.18 15.29
CA LEU A 61 16.95 24.75 15.57
C LEU A 61 17.92 24.39 16.70
N SER A 62 17.40 23.70 17.73
CA SER A 62 18.24 23.25 18.85
C SER A 62 19.34 22.31 18.35
N PRO A 63 20.56 22.38 18.91
CA PRO A 63 21.61 21.37 18.67
C PRO A 63 21.17 19.94 19.02
N ASP A 64 20.24 19.81 19.97
CA ASP A 64 19.67 18.53 20.40
C ASP A 64 18.51 18.06 19.52
N ALA A 65 18.13 18.82 18.49
CA ALA A 65 17.09 18.42 17.56
C ALA A 65 17.48 17.13 16.85
N PRO A 66 16.52 16.24 16.53
CA PRO A 66 16.82 14.95 15.92
C PRO A 66 17.33 15.06 14.48
N VAL A 67 17.32 16.25 13.89
CA VAL A 67 17.87 16.54 12.57
C VAL A 67 18.76 17.77 12.68
N ARG A 68 19.93 17.72 12.05
CA ARG A 68 20.89 18.82 12.07
C ARG A 68 20.55 19.88 11.02
N ALA A 69 20.82 21.15 11.32
CA ALA A 69 20.51 22.25 10.41
C ALA A 69 21.23 22.12 9.06
N GLU A 70 22.48 21.64 9.03
CA GLU A 70 23.24 21.35 7.81
C GLU A 70 22.57 20.29 6.92
N ASP A 71 22.00 19.26 7.52
CA ASP A 71 21.33 18.20 6.80
C ASP A 71 20.01 18.70 6.20
N VAL A 72 19.27 19.56 6.92
CA VAL A 72 18.08 20.22 6.39
C VAL A 72 18.41 21.13 5.20
N ARG A 73 19.58 21.79 5.19
CA ARG A 73 20.02 22.64 4.07
C ARG A 73 20.27 21.87 2.78
N SER A 74 20.49 20.55 2.84
CA SER A 74 20.61 19.72 1.64
C SER A 74 19.37 19.80 0.74
N GLY A 75 18.20 20.08 1.33
CA GLY A 75 16.92 20.07 0.61
C GLY A 75 16.54 18.69 0.08
N ALA A 76 17.20 17.62 0.55
CA ALA A 76 17.01 16.26 0.08
C ALA A 76 16.49 15.35 1.20
N LEU A 77 15.44 14.59 0.87
CA LEU A 77 14.84 13.58 1.72
C LEU A 77 14.83 12.24 0.96
N SER A 78 15.13 11.15 1.67
CA SER A 78 14.79 9.80 1.23
C SER A 78 14.11 9.03 2.35
N PHE A 79 13.35 8.00 2.01
CA PHE A 79 12.83 7.05 2.99
C PHE A 79 12.95 5.61 2.47
N GLU A 80 13.03 4.68 3.40
CA GLU A 80 12.94 3.25 3.15
C GLU A 80 11.84 2.69 4.05
N LEU A 81 10.93 1.92 3.46
CA LEU A 81 9.82 1.27 4.15
C LEU A 81 9.83 -0.20 3.78
N SER A 82 9.74 -1.09 4.76
CA SER A 82 9.41 -2.49 4.49
C SER A 82 8.15 -2.90 5.23
N TYR A 83 7.30 -3.69 4.58
CA TYR A 83 6.06 -4.19 5.15
C TYR A 83 5.74 -5.60 4.67
N ASP A 84 5.01 -6.32 5.51
CA ASP A 84 4.46 -7.64 5.21
C ASP A 84 3.09 -7.49 4.54
N ASP A 85 3.00 -7.90 3.28
CA ASP A 85 1.80 -7.77 2.47
C ASP A 85 0.73 -8.86 2.72
N ALA A 86 1.02 -9.83 3.58
CA ALA A 86 0.05 -10.84 4.00
C ALA A 86 -0.66 -10.49 5.32
N VAL A 87 -0.34 -9.36 5.94
CA VAL A 87 -1.06 -8.89 7.12
C VAL A 87 -2.51 -8.60 6.74
N VAL A 88 -3.42 -9.18 7.52
CA VAL A 88 -4.86 -9.00 7.35
C VAL A 88 -5.29 -7.74 8.08
N ASP A 89 -6.30 -7.07 7.53
CA ASP A 89 -6.99 -5.97 8.19
C ASP A 89 -7.43 -6.34 9.62
N ALA A 90 -7.14 -5.44 10.57
CA ALA A 90 -7.51 -5.59 11.97
C ALA A 90 -8.88 -4.96 12.30
N ASP A 91 -9.49 -4.20 11.38
CA ASP A 91 -10.74 -3.47 11.61
C ASP A 91 -11.93 -4.11 10.86
N PRO A 92 -13.12 -4.20 11.49
CA PRO A 92 -14.34 -4.60 10.77
C PRO A 92 -14.93 -3.52 9.85
N ASP A 93 -14.37 -2.29 9.82
CA ASP A 93 -14.80 -1.21 8.93
C ASP A 93 -14.58 -1.57 7.45
N PRO A 94 -15.64 -1.78 6.65
CA PRO A 94 -15.50 -2.23 5.27
C PRO A 94 -14.84 -1.20 4.34
N TYR A 95 -14.65 0.04 4.78
CA TYR A 95 -14.13 1.15 3.99
C TYR A 95 -12.69 1.54 4.34
N THR A 96 -12.16 0.98 5.45
CA THR A 96 -10.85 1.35 5.96
C THR A 96 -10.09 0.15 6.53
N GLY A 97 -9.18 -0.36 5.72
CA GLY A 97 -8.18 -1.35 6.15
C GLY A 97 -7.09 -0.76 7.03
N ARG A 98 -6.90 -1.33 8.22
CA ARG A 98 -5.83 -1.00 9.17
C ARG A 98 -4.90 -2.20 9.33
N TYR A 99 -3.72 -2.09 8.73
CA TYR A 99 -2.73 -3.16 8.69
C TYR A 99 -1.74 -3.00 9.84
N ASP A 100 -2.24 -3.18 11.06
CA ASP A 100 -1.44 -3.08 12.27
C ASP A 100 -0.25 -4.05 12.21
N ARG A 101 0.94 -3.54 12.53
CA ARG A 101 2.20 -4.31 12.53
C ARG A 101 2.63 -4.86 11.16
N ALA A 102 1.99 -4.45 10.06
CA ALA A 102 2.46 -4.76 8.71
C ALA A 102 3.85 -4.16 8.47
N ILE A 103 4.09 -2.95 8.95
CA ILE A 103 5.37 -2.27 8.80
C ILE A 103 6.45 -3.01 9.61
N ARG A 104 7.49 -3.47 8.92
CA ARG A 104 8.66 -4.18 9.46
C ARG A 104 9.86 -3.26 9.65
N SER A 105 9.97 -2.20 8.85
CA SER A 105 10.97 -1.14 9.04
C SER A 105 10.47 0.15 8.41
N PHE A 106 10.78 1.29 9.02
CA PHE A 106 10.55 2.60 8.40
C PHE A 106 11.68 3.55 8.78
N ARG A 107 12.42 4.01 7.79
CA ARG A 107 13.58 4.88 7.93
C ARG A 107 13.40 6.13 7.09
N VAL A 108 13.79 7.27 7.63
CA VAL A 108 13.78 8.55 6.94
C VAL A 108 15.17 9.16 7.02
N ARG A 109 15.68 9.64 5.89
CA ARG A 109 16.98 10.31 5.81
C ARG A 109 16.80 11.73 5.33
N ILE A 110 17.36 12.68 6.07
CA ILE A 110 17.47 14.09 5.71
C ILE A 110 18.96 14.40 5.63
N GLY A 111 19.49 14.78 4.46
CA GLY A 111 20.94 14.86 4.28
C GLY A 111 21.64 13.57 4.75
N GLU A 112 22.55 13.69 5.72
CA GLU A 112 23.22 12.56 6.37
C GLU A 112 22.52 12.07 7.65
N THR A 113 21.54 12.80 8.19
CA THR A 113 20.77 12.37 9.37
C THR A 113 19.87 11.22 8.98
N LEU A 114 20.01 10.08 9.69
CA LEU A 114 19.09 8.95 9.63
C LEU A 114 18.16 8.93 10.85
N LEU A 115 16.86 8.81 10.58
CA LEU A 115 15.80 8.65 11.57
C LEU A 115 15.20 7.25 11.41
N ASP A 116 15.44 6.37 12.38
CA ASP A 116 14.76 5.08 12.48
C ASP A 116 13.40 5.29 13.20
N MET A 117 12.32 5.16 12.44
CA MET A 117 10.96 5.34 12.98
C MET A 117 10.51 4.06 13.70
N PRO A 118 9.94 4.15 14.92
CA PRO A 118 9.52 2.97 15.68
C PRO A 118 8.37 2.24 14.99
N VAL A 119 8.59 0.98 14.60
CA VAL A 119 7.56 0.11 14.01
C VAL A 119 6.37 -0.14 14.93
N SER A 120 6.55 -0.02 16.25
CA SER A 120 5.47 -0.12 17.24
C SER A 120 4.45 1.01 17.16
N THR A 121 4.79 2.12 16.50
CA THR A 121 3.90 3.27 16.28
C THR A 121 3.54 3.45 14.81
N ALA A 122 4.24 2.72 13.94
CA ALA A 122 4.06 2.81 12.50
C ALA A 122 2.76 2.13 12.10
N ARG A 123 1.98 2.83 11.28
CA ARG A 123 0.67 2.38 10.80
C ARG A 123 0.61 2.50 9.29
N LEU A 124 0.05 1.47 8.67
CA LEU A 124 -0.35 1.46 7.27
C LEU A 124 -1.87 1.40 7.24
N VAL A 125 -2.47 2.46 6.70
CA VAL A 125 -3.92 2.60 6.58
C VAL A 125 -4.25 2.76 5.11
N VAL A 126 -5.25 2.01 4.68
CA VAL A 126 -5.81 2.09 3.35
C VAL A 126 -7.29 2.39 3.50
N SER A 127 -7.80 3.34 2.74
CA SER A 127 -9.22 3.66 2.72
C SER A 127 -9.71 3.76 1.28
N ASP A 128 -10.89 3.22 1.03
CA ASP A 128 -11.60 3.38 -0.25
C ASP A 128 -12.46 4.66 -0.31
N GLY A 129 -12.45 5.45 0.77
CA GLY A 129 -13.21 6.69 0.91
C GLY A 129 -14.59 6.55 1.58
N GLY A 130 -15.15 5.35 1.68
CA GLY A 130 -16.37 5.05 2.42
C GLY A 130 -17.61 5.93 2.21
N GLU A 131 -18.63 5.70 3.05
CA GLU A 131 -19.86 6.48 3.06
C GLU A 131 -19.62 7.88 3.66
N GLY A 132 -19.32 8.85 2.80
CA GLY A 132 -19.15 10.27 3.17
C GLY A 132 -17.85 10.91 2.69
N ARG A 133 -16.89 10.12 2.17
CA ARG A 133 -15.71 10.61 1.44
C ARG A 133 -15.49 9.81 0.16
N MET A 134 -16.57 9.58 -0.60
CA MET A 134 -16.67 8.76 -1.82
C MET A 134 -15.67 9.09 -2.96
N HIS A 135 -14.78 10.07 -2.75
CA HIS A 135 -13.82 10.59 -3.71
C HIS A 135 -12.44 10.82 -3.09
N ARG A 136 -12.11 10.14 -1.97
CA ARG A 136 -10.83 10.28 -1.26
C ARG A 136 -10.32 8.93 -0.81
N GLU A 137 -10.13 8.03 -1.77
CA GLU A 137 -9.33 6.84 -1.52
C GLU A 137 -7.94 7.28 -1.07
N SER A 138 -7.36 6.60 -0.09
CA SER A 138 -6.06 6.98 0.43
C SER A 138 -5.22 5.81 0.87
N VAL A 139 -3.91 5.99 0.74
CA VAL A 139 -2.89 5.15 1.34
C VAL A 139 -2.08 6.04 2.26
N GLN A 140 -1.95 5.64 3.51
CA GLN A 140 -1.24 6.41 4.54
C GLN A 140 -0.28 5.51 5.28
N VAL A 141 1.00 5.90 5.28
CA VAL A 141 2.03 5.35 6.15
C VAL A 141 2.43 6.45 7.10
N VAL A 142 2.25 6.24 8.40
CA VAL A 142 2.60 7.24 9.43
C VAL A 142 3.28 6.56 10.60
N ALA A 143 4.31 7.18 11.16
CA ALA A 143 4.94 6.74 12.40
C ALA A 143 5.30 7.94 13.29
N ASP A 144 5.33 7.68 14.60
CA ASP A 144 5.59 8.67 15.63
C ASP A 144 6.77 8.21 16.51
N ALA A 145 7.81 9.01 16.64
CA ALA A 145 8.99 8.71 17.43
C ALA A 145 9.19 9.73 18.55
N ARG A 146 9.73 9.26 19.68
CA ARG A 146 10.26 10.13 20.73
C ARG A 146 11.77 10.21 20.56
N ALA A 147 12.30 11.43 20.45
CA ALA A 147 13.74 11.68 20.36
C ALA A 147 14.13 12.79 21.36
N GLY A 148 14.72 12.42 22.49
CA GLY A 148 15.19 13.38 23.50
C GLY A 148 14.08 14.29 24.03
N ALA A 149 14.11 15.59 23.72
CA ALA A 149 13.07 16.57 24.07
C ALA A 149 12.01 16.79 22.96
N PHE A 150 12.05 16.00 21.88
CA PHE A 150 11.20 16.15 20.70
C PHE A 150 10.30 14.94 20.40
N THR A 151 9.16 15.19 19.79
CA THR A 151 8.39 14.19 19.05
C THR A 151 8.61 14.38 17.56
N VAL A 152 8.81 13.28 16.86
CA VAL A 152 9.02 13.24 15.41
C VAL A 152 7.89 12.46 14.78
N GLN A 153 7.19 13.06 13.83
CA GLN A 153 6.20 12.36 13.02
C GLN A 153 6.68 12.35 11.58
N ALA A 154 6.68 11.18 10.96
CA ALA A 154 6.94 11.03 9.54
C ALA A 154 5.74 10.37 8.87
N GLY A 155 5.37 10.87 7.69
CA GLY A 155 4.26 10.29 6.96
C GLY A 155 4.42 10.37 5.45
N TRP A 156 3.99 9.31 4.78
CA TRP A 156 3.76 9.26 3.36
C TRP A 156 2.27 9.03 3.10
N VAL A 157 1.65 9.97 2.40
CA VAL A 157 0.23 9.98 2.11
C VAL A 157 0.03 10.06 0.61
N GLN A 158 -0.86 9.22 0.10
CA GLN A 158 -1.36 9.29 -1.26
C GLN A 158 -2.89 9.36 -1.24
N LEU A 159 -3.46 10.26 -2.03
CA LEU A 159 -4.87 10.56 -2.10
C LEU A 159 -5.32 10.44 -3.57
N ASN A 160 -6.38 9.72 -3.84
CA ASN A 160 -7.02 9.77 -5.14
C ASN A 160 -8.25 10.67 -5.04
N GLN A 161 -8.22 11.84 -5.69
CA GLN A 161 -9.35 12.78 -5.72
C GLN A 161 -10.23 12.63 -6.99
N SER A 162 -9.97 11.62 -7.82
CA SER A 162 -10.42 11.56 -9.23
C SER A 162 -11.82 10.96 -9.43
N ALA A 163 -12.75 11.06 -8.48
CA ALA A 163 -14.09 10.49 -8.66
C ALA A 163 -15.16 11.58 -8.94
N PRO A 164 -15.18 12.21 -10.12
CA PRO A 164 -16.33 12.99 -10.50
C PRO A 164 -17.46 12.03 -10.91
N THR A 165 -18.63 12.18 -10.27
CA THR A 165 -19.96 11.98 -10.87
C THR A 165 -20.68 10.62 -10.86
N ALA A 166 -20.25 9.58 -10.14
CA ALA A 166 -21.10 8.38 -9.98
C ALA A 166 -21.16 7.88 -8.53
N ASP A 167 -22.37 7.77 -8.00
CA ASP A 167 -22.70 6.90 -6.85
C ASP A 167 -22.70 5.44 -7.36
N LEU A 168 -21.87 4.60 -6.75
CA LEU A 168 -21.53 3.26 -7.22
C LEU A 168 -21.57 2.24 -6.08
N ARG A 169 -22.77 1.76 -5.73
CA ARG A 169 -22.89 0.38 -5.18
C ARG A 169 -22.63 -0.70 -6.26
N GLY A 170 -21.82 -0.39 -7.27
CA GLY A 170 -21.41 -1.23 -8.40
C GLY A 170 -19.89 -1.13 -8.65
N SER A 171 -19.31 -2.13 -9.32
CA SER A 171 -17.88 -2.53 -9.39
C SER A 171 -16.80 -1.50 -8.96
N ALA A 172 -16.00 -1.95 -7.97
CA ALA A 172 -14.82 -1.40 -7.29
C ALA A 172 -14.19 -0.07 -7.75
N GLY A 173 -13.90 0.76 -6.74
CA GLY A 173 -12.86 1.79 -6.75
C GLY A 173 -11.47 1.18 -7.03
N VAL A 174 -10.44 2.03 -7.04
CA VAL A 174 -9.07 1.59 -7.27
C VAL A 174 -8.62 0.63 -6.15
N ILE A 175 -9.21 0.69 -4.98
CA ILE A 175 -8.84 -0.17 -3.86
C ILE A 175 -10.08 -0.89 -3.34
N ASP A 176 -9.92 -2.20 -3.09
CA ASP A 176 -10.87 -2.96 -2.29
C ASP A 176 -10.61 -2.58 -0.82
N GLY A 177 -11.59 -1.95 -0.15
CA GLY A 177 -11.44 -1.24 1.14
C GLY A 177 -10.82 -2.05 2.29
N ASP A 178 -10.83 -3.37 2.20
CA ASP A 178 -10.35 -4.34 3.19
C ASP A 178 -9.02 -5.02 2.81
N ARG A 179 -8.41 -4.65 1.67
CA ARG A 179 -7.20 -5.32 1.15
C ARG A 179 -6.06 -4.39 0.89
N LEU A 180 -4.87 -4.87 1.28
CA LEU A 180 -3.65 -4.17 0.97
C LEU A 180 -3.42 -4.24 -0.55
N PRO A 181 -3.30 -3.10 -1.25
CA PRO A 181 -3.05 -3.12 -2.68
C PRO A 181 -1.67 -3.69 -2.98
N ALA A 182 -1.54 -4.37 -4.13
CA ALA A 182 -0.25 -4.86 -4.58
C ALA A 182 0.81 -3.73 -4.62
N PRO A 183 2.10 -4.02 -4.39
CA PRO A 183 3.15 -3.00 -4.27
C PRO A 183 3.23 -2.03 -5.45
N GLY A 184 3.09 -2.55 -6.68
CA GLY A 184 3.05 -1.74 -7.90
C GLY A 184 1.87 -0.76 -7.93
N ARG A 185 0.72 -1.17 -7.39
CA ARG A 185 -0.49 -0.32 -7.30
C ARG A 185 -0.35 0.73 -6.20
N LEU A 186 0.30 0.40 -5.09
CA LEU A 186 0.63 1.37 -4.04
C LEU A 186 1.51 2.50 -4.58
N ILE A 187 2.56 2.22 -5.34
CA ILE A 187 3.44 3.28 -5.88
C ILE A 187 2.83 4.04 -7.06
N ALA A 188 1.98 3.37 -7.84
CA ALA A 188 1.29 3.93 -9.00
C ALA A 188 -0.13 4.40 -8.63
N PHE A 189 -0.38 4.68 -7.35
CA PHE A 189 -1.72 5.03 -6.89
C PHE A 189 -2.25 6.26 -7.65
N PRO A 190 -3.45 6.21 -8.25
CA PRO A 190 -3.97 7.30 -9.06
C PRO A 190 -4.09 8.57 -8.22
N THR A 191 -3.64 9.68 -8.79
CA THR A 191 -3.66 11.00 -8.14
C THR A 191 -4.12 12.03 -9.15
N SER A 192 -5.00 12.95 -8.74
CA SER A 192 -5.58 13.99 -9.61
C SER A 192 -4.67 15.22 -9.75
N GLY A 193 -3.79 15.44 -8.78
CA GLY A 193 -2.84 16.55 -8.79
C GLY A 193 -1.54 16.24 -8.06
N GLU A 194 -0.62 17.20 -8.06
CA GLU A 194 0.67 17.01 -7.38
C GLU A 194 0.53 16.90 -5.85
N PHE A 195 -0.42 17.60 -5.24
CA PHE A 195 -0.63 17.62 -3.78
C PHE A 195 -1.33 16.38 -3.22
N ASP A 196 -1.68 15.45 -4.11
CA ASP A 196 -2.27 14.17 -3.76
C ASP A 196 -1.23 13.15 -3.35
N ARG A 197 0.05 13.40 -3.57
CA ARG A 197 1.16 12.63 -3.00
C ARG A 197 1.94 13.55 -2.10
N VAL A 198 2.07 13.22 -0.84
CA VAL A 198 2.84 14.04 0.11
C VAL A 198 3.69 13.14 0.98
N PHE A 199 4.97 13.48 1.08
CA PHE A 199 5.76 13.09 2.24
C PHE A 199 5.89 14.28 3.17
N TYR A 200 5.79 14.05 4.48
CA TYR A 200 6.09 15.06 5.49
C TYR A 200 6.93 14.51 6.65
N LEU A 201 7.74 15.39 7.23
CA LEU A 201 8.43 15.20 8.49
C LEU A 201 8.10 16.38 9.40
N ARG A 202 7.57 16.10 10.59
CA ARG A 202 7.21 17.10 11.59
C ARG A 202 7.98 16.83 12.87
N ILE A 203 8.57 17.86 13.45
CA ILE A 203 9.27 17.81 14.74
C ILE A 203 8.63 18.85 15.66
N ASP A 204 8.14 18.40 16.81
CA ASP A 204 7.59 19.24 17.86
C ASP A 204 8.43 19.11 19.14
N ALA A 205 8.52 20.19 19.91
CA ALA A 205 9.10 20.13 21.25
C ALA A 205 8.07 19.57 22.24
N VAL A 206 8.49 18.66 23.11
CA VAL A 206 7.59 18.04 24.08
C VAL A 206 7.20 19.03 25.18
N GLY A 207 5.91 19.06 25.50
CA GLY A 207 5.34 19.98 26.47
C GLY A 207 5.14 21.41 25.94
N ALA A 208 5.55 21.71 24.71
CA ALA A 208 5.25 22.98 24.06
C ALA A 208 3.96 22.85 23.23
N ALA A 209 2.92 23.59 23.62
CA ALA A 209 1.75 23.78 22.76
C ALA A 209 2.08 24.86 21.71
N GLY A 210 1.97 24.54 20.42
CA GLY A 210 2.24 25.52 19.38
C GLY A 210 2.59 24.96 18.00
N ARG A 211 3.30 25.77 17.22
CA ARG A 211 3.81 25.40 15.89
C ARG A 211 4.97 24.40 16.02
N PRO A 212 5.14 23.50 15.05
CA PRO A 212 6.28 22.60 15.03
C PRO A 212 7.59 23.38 14.98
N VAL A 213 8.63 22.84 15.62
CA VAL A 213 10.01 23.36 15.55
C VAL A 213 10.54 23.21 14.12
N LEU A 214 10.17 22.12 13.45
CA LEU A 214 10.48 21.89 12.05
C LEU A 214 9.30 21.18 11.37
N TYR A 215 8.93 21.66 10.18
CA TYR A 215 8.02 20.97 9.29
C TYR A 215 8.60 20.95 7.88
N LEU A 216 8.87 19.76 7.37
CA LEU A 216 9.32 19.52 6.01
C LEU A 216 8.21 18.78 5.27
N SER A 217 7.94 19.17 4.04
CA SER A 217 6.98 18.47 3.20
C SER A 217 7.33 18.58 1.73
N THR A 218 6.92 17.60 0.95
CA THR A 218 7.09 17.59 -0.50
C THR A 218 6.01 16.79 -1.18
N SER A 219 5.56 17.30 -2.33
CA SER A 219 4.74 16.59 -3.29
C SER A 219 5.52 15.93 -4.42
N ARG A 220 6.82 16.23 -4.52
CA ARG A 220 7.70 15.77 -5.61
C ARG A 220 8.42 14.50 -5.17
N LEU A 221 7.66 13.44 -4.94
CA LEU A 221 8.17 12.18 -4.44
C LEU A 221 8.24 11.14 -5.56
N SER A 222 9.41 10.53 -5.73
CA SER A 222 9.58 9.31 -6.54
C SER A 222 9.62 8.11 -5.61
N VAL A 223 8.77 7.10 -5.83
CA VAL A 223 8.76 5.86 -5.05
C VAL A 223 8.93 4.66 -5.97
N SER A 224 9.78 3.73 -5.59
CA SER A 224 9.99 2.47 -6.31
C SER A 224 9.95 1.28 -5.35
N VAL A 225 9.62 0.11 -5.90
CA VAL A 225 9.79 -1.16 -5.19
C VAL A 225 11.27 -1.54 -5.27
N ALA A 226 11.92 -1.73 -4.13
CA ALA A 226 13.26 -2.27 -4.07
C ALA A 226 13.23 -3.80 -4.25
N PRO A 227 14.23 -4.40 -4.90
CA PRO A 227 14.27 -5.85 -5.06
C PRO A 227 14.31 -6.54 -3.68
N PRO A 228 13.69 -7.72 -3.56
CA PRO A 228 13.79 -8.51 -2.33
C PRO A 228 15.26 -8.83 -2.06
N SER A 229 15.65 -8.83 -0.78
CA SER A 229 17.02 -9.17 -0.39
C SER A 229 17.39 -10.56 -0.89
N GLY A 230 18.38 -10.64 -1.79
CA GLY A 230 18.85 -11.91 -2.35
C GLY A 230 18.87 -11.97 -3.88
N ALA A 231 18.29 -11.00 -4.59
CA ALA A 231 18.46 -10.89 -6.04
C ALA A 231 19.81 -10.22 -6.37
N SER A 232 20.91 -10.96 -6.25
CA SER A 232 22.16 -10.57 -6.90
C SER A 232 21.93 -10.56 -8.40
N VAL A 233 21.95 -9.37 -9.01
CA VAL A 233 21.97 -9.24 -10.46
C VAL A 233 23.34 -9.73 -10.92
N SER A 234 23.42 -10.99 -11.32
CA SER A 234 24.58 -11.53 -12.04
C SER A 234 24.60 -10.85 -13.41
N SER A 235 25.39 -9.78 -13.54
CA SER A 235 25.72 -9.23 -14.85
C SER A 235 26.51 -10.29 -15.62
N VAL A 236 25.87 -10.94 -16.59
CA VAL A 236 26.55 -11.76 -17.58
C VAL A 236 27.28 -10.80 -18.53
N SER A 237 28.57 -10.59 -18.28
CA SER A 237 29.45 -9.97 -19.27
C SER A 237 29.69 -10.98 -20.40
N SER A 238 28.94 -10.82 -21.50
CA SER A 238 29.25 -11.47 -22.77
C SER A 238 30.52 -10.85 -23.34
N ALA A 239 31.67 -11.48 -23.08
CA ALA A 239 32.90 -11.20 -23.80
C ALA A 239 32.84 -11.86 -25.17
N SER A 240 32.63 -11.06 -26.23
CA SER A 240 32.78 -11.50 -27.61
C SER A 240 34.27 -11.65 -27.93
N SER A 241 34.73 -12.89 -28.09
CA SER A 241 36.03 -13.22 -28.65
C SER A 241 35.99 -13.04 -30.18
N THR A 242 36.52 -11.94 -30.70
CA THR A 242 36.80 -11.81 -32.13
C THR A 242 38.21 -12.34 -32.41
N THR A 243 38.27 -13.52 -33.02
CA THR A 243 39.46 -14.08 -33.64
C THR A 243 39.77 -13.31 -34.93
N THR A 244 40.96 -12.71 -35.01
CA THR A 244 41.51 -12.22 -36.28
C THR A 244 42.48 -13.27 -36.82
N ARG A 245 42.28 -13.68 -38.07
CA ARG A 245 43.27 -14.37 -38.90
C ARG A 245 43.96 -13.35 -39.80
#